data_AF-A0A2M8RU45-F1
#
_entry.id   AF-A0A2M8RU45-F1
#
_cell.length_a   1.000
_cell.length_b   1.000
_cell.length_c   1.000
_cell.angle_alpha   90.00
_cell.angle_beta   90.00
_cell.angle_gamma   90.00
#
_symmetry.space_group_name_H-M   'P 1'
#
loop_
_entity.id
_entity.type
_entity.pdbx_description
1 polymer ?
#
loop_
_entity_poly.entity_id
_entity_poly.type
_entity_poly.pdbx_seq_one_letter_code
_entity_poly.pdbx_strand_id
1 'polypeptide(L)'
;MQKYDIHFCLISGQAAPNLLPVLDTTFKPQEAVFIVSKTMKNKAEFLANTFKNLHIKVTIEEVADEFNFGEMEDQFLDLINRYEDKNVAANVTGGTKLMSIALANAFTFAGKPIFYVDTDQENRIIFITKDENKAWLPNQPLNAINNVKTYLSAYGATVLNQGDPQENIKLLPAIDPFIQNYANYTNLVPMLNNHASISRDNGYKSQFDKKEKRPKTKEMDNLFLGLDYQKLIEYDGETVNFKNRKIQEFLSGGWLEDYTYHQIKNIKSIEDILLNADVANFRYRSDKSGYANENKGHKNEFDIVFMAKNKLHIIECKTEKMEKKAEDILYKLETLKDYGGLFTKKCLVSYFEVSDAVKNRAKFLNIEIIQATDLKRLPTKVQEWIARKW
;
A
#
# COMPACT_ATOMS: atom_id res chain seq x y z
N MET A 1 -15.43 -19.93 -16.34
CA MET A 1 -15.93 -18.54 -16.39
C MET A 1 -16.08 -18.14 -17.83
N GLN A 2 -17.06 -17.29 -18.13
CA GLN A 2 -17.17 -16.66 -19.44
C GLN A 2 -15.92 -15.78 -19.63
N LYS A 3 -15.14 -16.02 -20.68
CA LYS A 3 -13.84 -15.40 -20.92
C LYS A 3 -13.86 -14.64 -22.24
N TYR A 4 -13.27 -13.46 -22.25
CA TYR A 4 -13.16 -12.60 -23.41
C TYR A 4 -11.69 -12.44 -23.79
N ASP A 5 -11.39 -12.51 -25.08
CA ASP A 5 -10.02 -12.39 -25.57
C ASP A 5 -9.54 -10.93 -25.56
N ILE A 6 -10.48 -9.98 -25.66
CA ILE A 6 -10.20 -8.55 -25.67
C ILE A 6 -11.11 -7.82 -24.67
N HIS A 7 -10.50 -7.03 -23.78
CA HIS A 7 -11.23 -6.14 -22.89
C HIS A 7 -11.16 -4.69 -23.39
N PHE A 8 -12.31 -4.05 -23.51
CA PHE A 8 -12.41 -2.61 -23.72
C PHE A 8 -12.43 -1.93 -22.35
N CYS A 9 -11.44 -1.08 -22.07
CA CYS A 9 -11.20 -0.51 -20.76
C CYS A 9 -11.31 1.01 -20.83
N LEU A 10 -12.31 1.58 -20.18
CA LEU A 10 -12.36 3.02 -19.93
C LEU A 10 -11.29 3.39 -18.90
N ILE A 11 -10.37 4.28 -19.26
CA ILE A 11 -9.32 4.72 -18.34
C ILE A 11 -9.83 5.84 -17.44
N SER A 12 -9.51 5.76 -16.15
CA SER A 12 -9.92 6.75 -15.15
C SER A 12 -8.80 6.98 -14.13
N GLY A 13 -9.11 7.72 -13.05
CA GLY A 13 -8.21 7.88 -11.92
C GLY A 13 -7.95 6.62 -11.09
N GLN A 14 -8.75 5.56 -11.26
CA GLN A 14 -8.57 4.30 -10.57
C GLN A 14 -8.11 3.23 -11.56
N ALA A 15 -6.90 2.69 -11.35
CA ALA A 15 -6.34 1.64 -12.20
C ALA A 15 -6.87 0.24 -11.82
N ALA A 16 -7.17 0.01 -10.54
CA ALA A 16 -7.58 -1.29 -10.03
C ALA A 16 -8.74 -1.95 -10.80
N PRO A 17 -9.84 -1.24 -11.17
CA PRO A 17 -10.93 -1.87 -11.92
C PRO A 17 -10.55 -2.44 -13.28
N ASN A 18 -9.51 -1.90 -13.93
CA ASN A 18 -9.00 -2.45 -15.19
C ASN A 18 -7.90 -3.49 -14.95
N LEU A 19 -7.06 -3.30 -13.93
CA LEU A 19 -5.95 -4.20 -13.60
C LEU A 19 -6.44 -5.55 -13.07
N LEU A 20 -7.35 -5.56 -12.10
CA LEU A 20 -7.70 -6.79 -11.38
C LEU A 20 -8.30 -7.88 -12.30
N PRO A 21 -9.18 -7.57 -13.27
CA PRO A 21 -9.61 -8.54 -14.29
C PRO A 21 -8.46 -9.24 -15.03
N VAL A 22 -7.34 -8.55 -15.24
CA VAL A 22 -6.15 -9.09 -15.93
C VAL A 22 -5.32 -10.00 -15.02
N LEU A 23 -5.39 -9.80 -13.70
CA LEU A 23 -4.71 -10.61 -12.70
C LEU A 23 -5.49 -11.88 -12.32
N ASP A 24 -6.78 -11.96 -12.66
CA ASP A 24 -7.56 -13.19 -12.53
C ASP A 24 -7.28 -14.12 -13.72
N THR A 25 -6.54 -15.20 -13.51
CA THR A 25 -6.16 -16.16 -14.57
C THR A 25 -7.35 -16.75 -15.33
N THR A 26 -8.54 -16.79 -14.71
CA THR A 26 -9.75 -17.34 -15.32
C THR A 26 -10.53 -16.32 -16.16
N PHE A 27 -10.20 -15.02 -16.03
CA PHE A 27 -10.81 -13.91 -16.75
C PHE A 27 -9.81 -13.09 -17.60
N LYS A 28 -8.51 -13.36 -17.46
CA LYS A 28 -7.42 -12.62 -18.09
C LYS A 28 -7.57 -12.58 -19.63
N PRO A 29 -7.64 -11.38 -20.25
CA PRO A 29 -7.70 -11.25 -21.69
C PRO A 29 -6.33 -11.47 -22.34
N GLN A 30 -6.27 -11.49 -23.67
CA GLN A 30 -5.04 -11.48 -24.46
C GLN A 30 -4.67 -10.05 -24.89
N GLU A 31 -5.69 -9.23 -25.17
CA GLU A 31 -5.54 -7.84 -25.57
C GLU A 31 -6.45 -6.91 -24.75
N ALA A 32 -6.09 -5.64 -24.68
CA ALA A 32 -6.93 -4.59 -24.11
C ALA A 32 -6.96 -3.36 -25.01
N VAL A 33 -8.16 -2.83 -25.23
CA VAL A 33 -8.39 -1.55 -25.93
C VAL A 33 -8.68 -0.49 -24.88
N PHE A 34 -7.75 0.43 -24.68
CA PHE A 34 -7.89 1.52 -23.73
C PHE A 34 -8.58 2.68 -24.40
N ILE A 35 -9.71 3.08 -23.84
CA ILE A 35 -10.44 4.28 -24.26
C ILE A 35 -10.06 5.40 -23.31
N VAL A 36 -9.41 6.42 -23.85
CA VAL A 36 -8.64 7.40 -23.08
C VAL A 36 -9.08 8.81 -23.42
N SER A 37 -9.43 9.60 -22.40
CA SER A 37 -9.60 11.04 -22.60
C SER A 37 -8.28 11.81 -22.44
N LYS A 38 -8.25 13.06 -22.93
CA LYS A 38 -7.04 13.89 -22.96
C LYS A 38 -6.38 14.03 -21.58
N THR A 39 -7.15 14.07 -20.50
CA THR A 39 -6.63 14.23 -19.13
C THR A 39 -6.07 12.93 -18.54
N MET A 40 -6.37 11.77 -19.14
CA MET A 40 -6.01 10.45 -18.60
C MET A 40 -4.80 9.80 -19.29
N LYS A 41 -4.13 10.49 -20.23
CA LYS A 41 -2.99 9.93 -21.01
C LYS A 41 -1.91 9.30 -20.13
N ASN A 42 -1.39 10.02 -19.13
CA ASN A 42 -0.35 9.49 -18.25
C ASN A 42 -0.81 8.22 -17.51
N LYS A 43 -2.07 8.17 -17.05
CA LYS A 43 -2.61 6.99 -16.36
C LYS A 43 -2.78 5.81 -17.31
N ALA A 44 -3.18 6.07 -18.55
CA ALA A 44 -3.24 5.04 -19.59
C ALA A 44 -1.85 4.46 -19.87
N GLU A 45 -0.81 5.30 -19.92
CA GLU A 45 0.57 4.85 -20.12
C GLU A 45 1.07 3.98 -18.96
N PHE A 46 0.84 4.38 -17.71
CA PHE A 46 1.23 3.59 -16.53
C PHE A 46 0.57 2.21 -16.53
N LEU A 47 -0.75 2.17 -16.78
CA LEU A 47 -1.49 0.92 -16.86
C LEU A 47 -1.05 0.08 -18.07
N ALA A 48 -0.80 0.70 -19.22
CA ALA A 48 -0.38 0.01 -20.44
C ALA A 48 1.00 -0.64 -20.26
N ASN A 49 1.95 0.05 -19.62
CA ASN A 49 3.25 -0.51 -19.27
C ASN A 49 3.10 -1.71 -18.33
N THR A 50 2.21 -1.61 -17.35
CA THR A 50 1.89 -2.72 -16.44
C THR A 50 1.29 -3.91 -17.20
N PHE A 51 0.37 -3.67 -18.13
CA PHE A 51 -0.27 -4.70 -18.96
C PHE A 51 0.74 -5.39 -19.87
N LYS A 52 1.66 -4.65 -20.49
CA LYS A 52 2.75 -5.20 -21.31
C LYS A 52 3.65 -6.13 -20.50
N ASN A 53 4.01 -5.76 -19.26
CA ASN A 53 4.78 -6.62 -18.35
C ASN A 53 4.00 -7.89 -17.95
N LEU A 54 2.66 -7.84 -18.00
CA LEU A 54 1.77 -8.98 -17.80
C LEU A 54 1.48 -9.75 -19.10
N HIS A 55 2.17 -9.42 -20.20
CA HIS A 55 2.03 -10.02 -21.53
C HIS A 55 0.65 -9.80 -22.16
N ILE A 56 0.03 -8.64 -21.90
CA ILE A 56 -1.21 -8.20 -22.56
C ILE A 56 -0.88 -7.14 -23.60
N LYS A 57 -1.37 -7.33 -24.83
CA LYS A 57 -1.26 -6.33 -25.89
C LYS A 57 -2.22 -5.18 -25.60
N VAL A 58 -1.76 -3.94 -25.75
CA VAL A 58 -2.56 -2.74 -25.48
C VAL A 58 -2.66 -1.88 -26.72
N THR A 59 -3.88 -1.54 -27.10
CA THR A 59 -4.21 -0.50 -28.10
C THR A 59 -4.82 0.69 -27.38
N ILE A 60 -4.44 1.91 -27.74
CA ILE A 60 -5.00 3.14 -27.15
C ILE A 60 -5.85 3.84 -28.19
N GLU A 61 -7.09 4.14 -27.83
CA GLU A 61 -8.07 4.88 -28.62
C GLU A 61 -8.43 6.17 -27.85
N GLU A 62 -8.07 7.33 -28.41
CA GLU A 62 -8.35 8.62 -27.78
C GLU A 62 -9.78 9.08 -28.07
N VAL A 63 -10.50 9.54 -27.06
CA VAL A 63 -11.82 10.16 -27.22
C VAL A 63 -11.65 11.59 -27.72
N ALA A 64 -12.34 11.94 -28.81
CA ALA A 64 -12.20 13.24 -29.45
C ALA A 64 -12.72 14.39 -28.55
N ASP A 65 -13.95 14.24 -28.06
CA ASP A 65 -14.60 15.13 -27.11
C ASP A 65 -15.39 14.32 -26.06
N GLU A 66 -14.96 14.39 -24.79
CA GLU A 66 -15.59 13.67 -23.68
C GLU A 66 -16.91 14.31 -23.18
N PHE A 67 -17.30 15.45 -23.76
CA PHE A 67 -18.53 16.19 -23.43
C PHE A 67 -19.55 16.22 -24.57
N ASN A 68 -19.18 15.79 -25.78
CA ASN A 68 -20.13 15.59 -26.88
C ASN A 68 -20.58 14.13 -26.94
N PHE A 69 -21.74 13.85 -26.34
CA PHE A 69 -22.26 12.48 -26.23
C PHE A 69 -22.52 11.82 -27.60
N GLY A 70 -23.08 12.57 -28.57
CA GLY A 70 -23.41 12.02 -29.88
C GLY A 70 -22.17 11.59 -30.66
N GLU A 71 -21.18 12.48 -30.75
CA GLU A 71 -19.91 12.14 -31.42
C GLU A 71 -19.18 10.99 -30.74
N MET A 72 -19.26 10.90 -29.41
CA MET A 72 -18.66 9.81 -28.64
C MET A 72 -19.35 8.47 -28.87
N GLU A 73 -20.68 8.46 -28.97
CA GLU A 73 -21.45 7.26 -29.28
C GLU A 73 -21.14 6.76 -30.70
N ASP A 74 -21.13 7.66 -31.69
CA ASP A 74 -20.73 7.35 -33.07
C ASP A 74 -19.30 6.80 -33.13
N GLN A 75 -18.36 7.43 -32.44
CA GLN A 75 -16.97 6.98 -32.35
C GLN A 75 -16.87 5.56 -31.76
N PHE A 76 -17.64 5.26 -30.71
CA PHE A 76 -17.62 3.94 -30.08
C PHE A 76 -18.30 2.86 -30.91
N LEU A 77 -19.35 3.20 -31.67
CA LEU A 77 -19.97 2.32 -32.66
C LEU A 77 -18.97 1.95 -33.77
N ASP A 78 -18.30 2.95 -34.36
CA ASP A 78 -17.26 2.71 -35.37
C ASP A 78 -16.09 1.88 -34.82
N LEU A 79 -15.70 2.15 -33.57
CA LEU A 79 -14.66 1.39 -32.90
C LEU A 79 -15.07 -0.08 -32.68
N ILE A 80 -16.27 -0.37 -32.14
CA ILE A 80 -16.69 -1.77 -31.89
C ILE A 80 -16.89 -2.55 -33.19
N ASN A 81 -17.32 -1.90 -34.28
CA ASN A 81 -17.44 -2.52 -35.61
C ASN A 81 -16.10 -3.06 -36.13
N ARG A 82 -14.96 -2.45 -35.78
CA ARG A 82 -13.62 -3.01 -36.09
C ARG A 82 -13.35 -4.37 -35.42
N TYR A 83 -14.16 -4.76 -34.45
CA TYR A 83 -14.03 -5.98 -33.63
C TYR A 83 -15.31 -6.84 -33.66
N GLU A 84 -16.17 -6.68 -34.67
CA GLU A 84 -17.47 -7.37 -34.75
C GLU A 84 -17.35 -8.90 -34.62
N ASP A 85 -16.38 -9.51 -35.30
CA ASP A 85 -16.16 -10.97 -35.24
C ASP A 85 -15.29 -11.43 -34.06
N LYS A 86 -14.92 -10.52 -33.15
CA LYS A 86 -14.02 -10.82 -32.02
C LYS A 86 -14.81 -11.10 -30.74
N ASN A 87 -14.20 -11.92 -29.90
CA ASN A 87 -14.69 -12.23 -28.56
C ASN A 87 -14.27 -11.13 -27.58
N VAL A 88 -15.11 -10.11 -27.46
CA VAL A 88 -14.81 -8.86 -26.73
C VAL A 88 -15.81 -8.61 -25.63
N ALA A 89 -15.39 -7.88 -24.60
CA ALA A 89 -16.29 -7.33 -23.59
C ALA A 89 -15.85 -5.94 -23.10
N ALA A 90 -16.81 -5.10 -22.73
CA ALA A 90 -16.55 -3.76 -22.22
C ALA A 90 -16.54 -3.72 -20.69
N ASN A 91 -15.44 -3.23 -20.13
CA ASN A 91 -15.35 -2.81 -18.74
C ASN A 91 -15.78 -1.34 -18.62
N VAL A 92 -17.00 -1.11 -18.12
CA VAL A 92 -17.58 0.24 -17.98
C VAL A 92 -17.33 0.87 -16.61
N THR A 93 -16.46 0.29 -15.79
CA THR A 93 -16.20 0.77 -14.43
C THR A 93 -15.48 2.12 -14.40
N GLY A 94 -14.60 2.36 -15.37
CA GLY A 94 -13.84 3.60 -15.49
C GLY A 94 -14.53 4.64 -16.38
N GLY A 95 -13.75 5.63 -16.83
CA GLY A 95 -14.24 6.75 -17.62
C GLY A 95 -15.10 7.74 -16.82
N THR A 96 -15.58 8.77 -17.51
CA THR A 96 -16.68 9.58 -16.99
C THR A 96 -17.99 8.82 -17.14
N LYS A 97 -19.04 9.21 -16.41
CA LYS A 97 -20.36 8.58 -16.53
C LYS A 97 -20.89 8.60 -17.97
N LEU A 98 -20.65 9.70 -18.70
CA LEU A 98 -21.07 9.83 -20.10
C LEU A 98 -20.35 8.82 -20.99
N MET A 99 -19.02 8.66 -20.81
CA MET A 99 -18.25 7.64 -21.53
C MET A 99 -18.73 6.22 -21.24
N SER A 100 -19.02 5.91 -19.97
CA SER A 100 -19.55 4.60 -19.58
C SER A 100 -20.88 4.29 -20.23
N ILE A 101 -21.78 5.28 -20.31
CA ILE A 101 -23.10 5.13 -20.96
C ILE A 101 -22.94 4.97 -22.47
N ALA A 102 -22.14 5.83 -23.13
CA ALA A 102 -21.93 5.74 -24.58
C ALA A 102 -21.30 4.39 -24.98
N LEU A 103 -20.30 3.92 -24.23
CA LEU A 103 -19.67 2.62 -24.51
C LEU A 103 -20.64 1.47 -24.27
N ALA A 104 -21.45 1.53 -23.21
CA ALA A 104 -22.47 0.54 -22.94
C ALA A 104 -23.54 0.49 -24.04
N ASN A 105 -23.96 1.66 -24.56
CA ASN A 105 -24.90 1.74 -25.68
C ASN A 105 -24.33 1.07 -26.93
N ALA A 106 -23.09 1.41 -27.31
CA ALA A 106 -22.42 0.82 -28.47
C ALA A 106 -22.27 -0.71 -28.35
N PHE A 107 -21.87 -1.21 -27.18
CA PHE A 107 -21.76 -2.66 -26.95
C PHE A 107 -23.12 -3.35 -26.93
N THR A 108 -24.16 -2.70 -26.39
CA THR A 108 -25.53 -3.23 -26.41
C THR A 108 -26.04 -3.34 -27.85
N PHE A 109 -25.83 -2.31 -28.67
CA PHE A 109 -26.19 -2.30 -30.09
C PHE A 109 -25.49 -3.42 -30.87
N ALA A 110 -24.19 -3.64 -30.59
CA ALA A 110 -23.41 -4.72 -31.19
C ALA A 110 -23.69 -6.12 -30.60
N GLY A 111 -24.60 -6.25 -29.61
CA GLY A 111 -24.88 -7.52 -28.93
C GLY A 111 -23.69 -8.10 -28.18
N LYS A 112 -22.74 -7.25 -27.74
CA LYS A 112 -21.51 -7.66 -27.05
C LYS A 112 -21.61 -7.50 -25.52
N PRO A 113 -20.93 -8.36 -24.74
CA PRO A 113 -20.99 -8.30 -23.28
C PRO A 113 -20.36 -7.05 -22.67
N ILE A 114 -20.96 -6.61 -21.57
CA ILE A 114 -20.58 -5.45 -20.77
C ILE A 114 -20.50 -5.90 -19.32
N PHE A 115 -19.46 -5.47 -18.63
CA PHE A 115 -19.27 -5.75 -17.22
C PHE A 115 -18.76 -4.54 -16.45
N TYR A 116 -19.02 -4.58 -15.15
CA TYR A 116 -18.56 -3.66 -14.15
C TYR A 116 -17.77 -4.42 -13.08
N VAL A 117 -16.73 -3.82 -12.52
CA VAL A 117 -15.87 -4.43 -11.52
C VAL A 117 -16.10 -3.74 -10.19
N ASP A 118 -16.76 -4.45 -9.28
CA ASP A 118 -16.94 -4.00 -7.90
C ASP A 118 -15.68 -4.32 -7.10
N THR A 119 -14.79 -3.32 -7.01
CA THR A 119 -13.55 -3.38 -6.23
C THR A 119 -13.72 -2.93 -4.78
N ASP A 120 -14.90 -2.45 -4.40
CA ASP A 120 -15.11 -1.87 -3.07
C ASP A 120 -15.67 -2.92 -2.10
N GLN A 121 -16.80 -3.56 -2.45
CA GLN A 121 -17.57 -4.34 -1.50
C GLN A 121 -17.28 -5.83 -1.55
N GLU A 122 -17.40 -6.45 -2.73
CA GLU A 122 -17.43 -7.90 -2.86
C GLU A 122 -16.34 -8.49 -3.75
N ASN A 123 -15.49 -7.67 -4.39
CA ASN A 123 -14.47 -8.14 -5.35
C ASN A 123 -15.12 -9.08 -6.38
N ARG A 124 -15.95 -8.52 -7.25
CA ARG A 124 -16.72 -9.29 -8.24
C ARG A 124 -16.83 -8.56 -9.58
N ILE A 125 -17.02 -9.36 -10.62
CA ILE A 125 -17.38 -8.92 -11.96
C ILE A 125 -18.90 -9.02 -12.08
N ILE A 126 -19.55 -7.88 -12.32
CA ILE A 126 -20.99 -7.75 -12.49
C ILE A 126 -21.27 -7.59 -13.98
N PHE A 127 -21.96 -8.55 -14.58
CA PHE A 127 -22.38 -8.41 -15.97
C PHE A 127 -23.65 -7.58 -16.04
N ILE A 128 -23.69 -6.63 -16.98
CA ILE A 128 -24.85 -5.79 -17.26
C ILE A 128 -25.39 -6.04 -18.67
N THR A 129 -25.24 -7.29 -19.13
CA THR A 129 -25.73 -7.76 -20.43
C THR A 129 -26.61 -8.98 -20.25
N LYS A 130 -27.57 -9.14 -21.17
CA LYS A 130 -28.42 -10.33 -21.27
C LYS A 130 -27.91 -11.26 -22.37
N ASP A 131 -28.11 -12.54 -22.19
CA ASP A 131 -27.89 -13.54 -23.23
C ASP A 131 -28.99 -13.52 -24.32
N GLU A 132 -28.85 -14.41 -25.30
CA GLU A 132 -29.82 -14.60 -26.39
C GLU A 132 -31.23 -14.97 -25.90
N ASN A 133 -31.34 -15.58 -24.71
CA ASN A 133 -32.61 -15.96 -24.06
C ASN A 133 -33.18 -14.82 -23.19
N LYS A 134 -32.58 -13.62 -23.25
CA LYS A 134 -32.94 -12.45 -22.44
C LYS A 134 -32.71 -12.64 -20.93
N ALA A 135 -31.95 -13.66 -20.53
CA ALA A 135 -31.53 -13.84 -19.15
C ALA A 135 -30.26 -13.03 -18.86
N TRP A 136 -30.14 -12.46 -17.66
CA TRP A 136 -28.93 -11.74 -17.27
C TRP A 136 -27.75 -12.70 -17.15
N LEU A 137 -26.59 -12.32 -17.69
CA LEU A 137 -25.36 -13.06 -17.48
C LEU A 137 -25.02 -13.07 -15.98
N PRO A 138 -24.59 -14.22 -15.41
CA PRO A 138 -24.34 -14.33 -13.98
C PRO A 138 -23.08 -13.57 -13.57
N ASN A 139 -23.15 -12.88 -12.43
CA ASN A 139 -21.98 -12.27 -11.80
C ASN A 139 -20.92 -13.33 -11.48
N GLN A 140 -19.65 -12.93 -11.53
CA GLN A 140 -18.52 -13.82 -11.30
C GLN A 140 -17.64 -13.28 -10.16
N PRO A 141 -17.08 -14.16 -9.30
CA PRO A 141 -16.09 -13.73 -8.32
C PRO A 141 -14.82 -13.24 -9.03
N LEU A 142 -14.16 -12.22 -8.46
CA LEU A 142 -12.88 -11.73 -8.95
C LEU A 142 -11.74 -12.27 -8.08
N ASN A 143 -11.05 -13.28 -8.58
CA ASN A 143 -9.98 -14.00 -7.87
C ASN A 143 -8.61 -13.55 -8.38
N ALA A 144 -8.39 -12.24 -8.43
CA ALA A 144 -7.11 -11.68 -8.77
C ALA A 144 -6.04 -12.06 -7.74
N ILE A 145 -4.85 -12.44 -8.20
CA ILE A 145 -3.66 -12.63 -7.37
C ILE A 145 -2.76 -11.43 -7.64
N ASN A 146 -2.58 -10.59 -6.63
CA ASN A 146 -1.86 -9.33 -6.81
C ASN A 146 -0.53 -9.32 -6.06
N ASN A 147 0.37 -8.46 -6.52
CA ASN A 147 1.60 -8.16 -5.81
C ASN A 147 1.78 -6.64 -5.74
N VAL A 148 2.53 -6.18 -4.74
CA VAL A 148 2.67 -4.75 -4.43
C VAL A 148 3.28 -3.99 -5.61
N LYS A 149 4.31 -4.55 -6.26
CA LYS A 149 5.05 -3.89 -7.35
C LYS A 149 4.17 -3.68 -8.59
N THR A 150 3.43 -4.70 -9.00
CA THR A 150 2.50 -4.64 -10.13
C THR A 150 1.37 -3.65 -9.85
N TYR A 151 0.81 -3.65 -8.64
CA TYR A 151 -0.26 -2.71 -8.28
C TYR A 151 0.23 -1.26 -8.30
N LEU A 152 1.35 -0.96 -7.65
CA LEU A 152 1.94 0.39 -7.65
C LEU A 152 2.30 0.86 -9.07
N SER A 153 2.84 -0.03 -9.90
CA SER A 153 3.15 0.26 -11.32
C SER A 153 1.92 0.72 -12.11
N ALA A 154 0.76 0.12 -11.86
CA ALA A 154 -0.49 0.51 -12.53
C ALA A 154 -0.94 1.93 -12.17
N TYR A 155 -0.50 2.47 -11.03
CA TYR A 155 -0.71 3.84 -10.60
C TYR A 155 0.47 4.78 -10.93
N GLY A 156 1.50 4.29 -11.62
CA GLY A 156 2.68 5.07 -12.01
C GLY A 156 3.73 5.20 -10.90
N ALA A 157 3.70 4.32 -9.90
CA ALA A 157 4.69 4.25 -8.84
C ALA A 157 5.64 3.06 -9.03
N THR A 158 6.89 3.22 -8.61
CA THR A 158 7.93 2.19 -8.73
C THR A 158 8.58 1.94 -7.38
N VAL A 159 8.68 0.67 -6.98
CA VAL A 159 9.49 0.25 -5.82
C VAL A 159 10.95 0.25 -6.24
N LEU A 160 11.74 1.15 -5.67
CA LEU A 160 13.16 1.30 -5.96
C LEU A 160 14.01 0.30 -5.15
N ASN A 161 13.66 0.13 -3.88
CA ASN A 161 14.38 -0.69 -2.91
C ASN A 161 13.40 -1.17 -1.83
N GLN A 162 13.79 -2.23 -1.13
CA GLN A 162 13.06 -2.81 0.00
C GLN A 162 14.06 -3.36 1.01
N GLY A 163 13.70 -3.38 2.29
CA GLY A 163 14.46 -4.04 3.34
C GLY A 163 14.48 -5.56 3.16
N ASP A 164 15.52 -6.20 3.71
CA ASP A 164 15.58 -7.65 3.84
C ASP A 164 14.96 -8.07 5.18
N PRO A 165 13.80 -8.76 5.20
CA PRO A 165 13.18 -9.20 6.44
C PRO A 165 14.02 -10.18 7.27
N GLN A 166 15.05 -10.81 6.69
CA GLN A 166 15.95 -11.67 7.46
C GLN A 166 17.05 -10.89 8.18
N GLU A 167 17.22 -9.61 7.86
CA GLU A 167 18.35 -8.81 8.32
C GLU A 167 18.38 -8.66 9.85
N ASN A 168 17.21 -8.42 10.46
CA ASN A 168 17.05 -8.13 11.89
C ASN A 168 16.31 -9.21 12.68
N ILE A 169 15.91 -10.32 12.05
CA ILE A 169 15.11 -11.37 12.70
C ILE A 169 15.76 -11.92 13.99
N LYS A 170 17.09 -12.00 14.03
CA LYS A 170 17.84 -12.49 15.20
C LYS A 170 17.86 -11.50 16.36
N LEU A 171 17.53 -10.23 16.11
CA LEU A 171 17.48 -9.16 17.10
C LEU A 171 16.10 -9.09 17.78
N LEU A 172 15.05 -9.61 17.13
CA LEU A 172 13.68 -9.55 17.62
C LEU A 172 13.46 -10.15 19.02
N PRO A 173 14.08 -11.29 19.41
CA PRO A 173 13.92 -11.81 20.77
C PRO A 173 14.33 -10.82 21.87
N ALA A 174 15.25 -9.89 21.58
CA ALA A 174 15.70 -8.88 22.53
C ALA A 174 14.63 -7.82 22.82
N ILE A 175 13.68 -7.61 21.91
CA ILE A 175 12.62 -6.61 22.03
C ILE A 175 11.28 -7.20 22.48
N ASP A 176 11.14 -8.52 22.55
CA ASP A 176 9.92 -9.20 23.03
C ASP A 176 9.44 -8.66 24.40
N PRO A 177 10.34 -8.37 25.38
CA PRO A 177 9.92 -7.77 26.65
C PRO A 177 9.22 -6.42 26.50
N PHE A 178 9.55 -5.62 25.47
CA PHE A 178 8.93 -4.31 25.24
C PHE A 178 7.43 -4.43 24.96
N ILE A 179 7.03 -5.52 24.30
CA ILE A 179 5.63 -5.83 24.00
C ILE A 179 4.98 -6.59 25.14
N GLN A 180 5.61 -7.68 25.61
CA GLN A 180 5.01 -8.57 26.61
C GLN A 180 4.84 -7.87 27.97
N ASN A 181 5.82 -7.04 28.36
CA ASN A 181 5.84 -6.30 29.62
C ASN A 181 5.67 -4.79 29.39
N TYR A 182 4.78 -4.40 28.46
CA TYR A 182 4.56 -3.01 28.03
C TYR A 182 4.58 -1.97 29.16
N ALA A 183 3.86 -2.21 30.27
CA ALA A 183 3.80 -1.26 31.39
C ALA A 183 5.18 -0.95 32.01
N ASN A 184 6.09 -1.91 32.01
CA ASN A 184 7.45 -1.76 32.54
C ASN A 184 8.33 -0.96 31.56
N TYR A 185 8.14 -1.17 30.26
CA TYR A 185 8.99 -0.61 29.20
C TYR A 185 8.49 0.68 28.56
N THR A 186 7.22 1.07 28.77
CA THR A 186 6.62 2.29 28.20
C THR A 186 7.40 3.57 28.53
N ASN A 187 8.15 3.59 29.65
CA ASN A 187 9.00 4.72 30.01
C ASN A 187 10.49 4.49 29.69
N LEU A 188 10.91 3.25 29.45
CA LEU A 188 12.30 2.90 29.14
C LEU A 188 12.59 3.00 27.64
N VAL A 189 11.65 2.61 26.78
CA VAL A 189 11.81 2.69 25.32
C VAL A 189 12.08 4.13 24.84
N PRO A 190 11.38 5.18 25.31
CA PRO A 190 11.75 6.57 24.97
C PRO A 190 13.19 6.93 25.34
N MET A 191 13.66 6.46 26.51
CA MET A 191 15.02 6.71 26.97
C MET A 191 16.03 5.97 26.09
N LEU A 192 15.77 4.70 25.76
CA LEU A 192 16.59 3.92 24.83
C LEU A 192 16.68 4.60 23.46
N ASN A 193 15.54 5.02 22.90
CA ASN A 193 15.47 5.70 21.61
C ASN A 193 16.30 7.00 21.64
N ASN A 194 16.24 7.76 22.74
CA ASN A 194 17.01 8.98 22.92
C ASN A 194 18.52 8.69 22.96
N HIS A 195 18.96 7.69 23.74
CA HIS A 195 20.35 7.23 23.77
C HIS A 195 20.84 6.80 22.38
N ALA A 196 20.05 5.99 21.67
CA ALA A 196 20.37 5.55 20.32
C ALA A 196 20.50 6.75 19.36
N SER A 197 19.57 7.70 19.44
CA SER A 197 19.56 8.90 18.57
C SER A 197 20.77 9.80 18.81
N ILE A 198 21.10 10.10 20.07
CA ILE A 198 22.29 10.90 20.44
C ILE A 198 23.58 10.19 20.03
N SER A 199 23.59 8.86 20.02
CA SER A 199 24.76 8.07 19.66
C SER A 199 25.17 8.20 18.20
N ARG A 200 24.22 8.57 17.31
CA ARG A 200 24.42 8.63 15.85
C ARG A 200 25.61 9.50 15.45
N ASP A 201 25.74 10.67 16.07
CA ASP A 201 26.79 11.65 15.76
C ASP A 201 28.05 11.46 16.62
N ASN A 202 28.05 10.49 17.53
CA ASN A 202 29.10 10.25 18.53
C ASN A 202 29.73 8.86 18.38
N GLY A 203 29.90 8.40 17.15
CA GLY A 203 30.50 7.09 16.86
C GLY A 203 29.71 5.92 17.44
N TYR A 204 28.38 6.03 17.47
CA TYR A 204 27.44 5.07 18.05
C TYR A 204 27.56 4.91 19.57
N LYS A 205 28.10 5.91 20.28
CA LYS A 205 28.21 5.91 21.75
C LYS A 205 27.36 6.99 22.39
N SER A 206 26.79 6.69 23.55
CA SER A 206 26.10 7.68 24.39
C SER A 206 26.50 7.51 25.86
N GLN A 207 26.48 8.60 26.62
CA GLN A 207 26.79 8.60 28.05
C GLN A 207 25.52 8.36 28.88
N PHE A 208 25.63 7.56 29.92
CA PHE A 208 24.59 7.22 30.87
C PHE A 208 25.07 7.49 32.30
N ASP A 209 24.63 8.60 32.88
CA ASP A 209 25.01 8.98 34.23
C ASP A 209 24.10 8.33 35.28
N LYS A 210 24.64 7.34 36.00
CA LYS A 210 23.96 6.66 37.12
C LYS A 210 23.69 7.56 38.32
N LYS A 211 24.42 8.67 38.46
CA LYS A 211 24.31 9.60 39.59
C LYS A 211 23.15 10.58 39.42
N GLU A 212 22.64 10.73 38.20
CA GLU A 212 21.37 11.40 37.99
C GLU A 212 20.26 10.60 38.69
N LYS A 213 19.77 11.10 39.82
CA LYS A 213 18.66 10.52 40.61
C LYS A 213 17.31 10.67 39.89
N ARG A 214 17.24 10.29 38.62
CA ARG A 214 16.00 10.25 37.86
C ARG A 214 15.18 9.04 38.30
N PRO A 215 13.84 9.13 38.28
CA PRO A 215 13.00 7.95 38.35
C PRO A 215 13.43 6.95 37.26
N LYS A 216 13.53 5.67 37.60
CA LYS A 216 13.82 4.55 36.68
C LYS A 216 15.27 4.35 36.22
N THR A 217 16.24 5.03 36.82
CA THR A 217 17.67 4.82 36.49
C THR A 217 18.11 3.36 36.65
N LYS A 218 17.63 2.67 37.70
CA LYS A 218 17.97 1.24 37.94
C LYS A 218 17.39 0.33 36.86
N GLU A 219 16.15 0.57 36.46
CA GLU A 219 15.46 -0.18 35.42
C GLU A 219 16.09 0.03 34.05
N MET A 220 16.57 1.26 33.78
CA MET A 220 17.33 1.56 32.57
C MET A 220 18.71 0.88 32.57
N ASP A 221 19.42 0.89 33.70
CA ASP A 221 20.69 0.18 33.87
C ASP A 221 20.52 -1.33 33.60
N ASN A 222 19.47 -1.93 34.16
CA ASN A 222 19.12 -3.33 33.91
C ASN A 222 18.78 -3.62 32.44
N LEU A 223 18.11 -2.69 31.75
CA LEU A 223 17.85 -2.81 30.31
C LEU A 223 19.16 -2.81 29.52
N PHE A 224 20.08 -1.88 29.80
CA PHE A 224 21.37 -1.86 29.12
C PHE A 224 22.20 -3.11 29.41
N LEU A 225 22.28 -3.56 30.66
CA LEU A 225 22.91 -4.83 31.02
C LEU A 225 22.28 -6.02 30.28
N GLY A 226 20.95 -6.04 30.13
CA GLY A 226 20.25 -7.09 29.39
C GLY A 226 20.53 -7.07 27.89
N LEU A 227 20.66 -5.90 27.27
CA LEU A 227 21.02 -5.75 25.86
C LEU A 227 22.50 -6.08 25.61
N ASP A 228 23.38 -5.74 26.56
CA ASP A 228 24.81 -6.09 26.54
C ASP A 228 25.02 -7.61 26.68
N TYR A 229 24.31 -8.24 27.62
CA TYR A 229 24.33 -9.70 27.79
C TYR A 229 23.92 -10.45 26.51
N GLN A 230 22.94 -9.91 25.79
CA GLN A 230 22.51 -10.44 24.49
C GLN A 230 23.44 -10.06 23.32
N LYS A 231 24.51 -9.31 23.59
CA LYS A 231 25.51 -8.82 22.65
C LYS A 231 24.92 -7.90 21.57
N LEU A 232 23.84 -7.18 21.87
CA LEU A 232 23.32 -6.15 20.96
C LEU A 232 24.15 -4.87 21.09
N ILE A 233 24.42 -4.44 22.33
CA ILE A 233 25.26 -3.28 22.64
C ILE A 233 26.53 -3.70 23.37
N GLU A 234 27.41 -2.74 23.67
CA GLU A 234 28.46 -2.87 24.69
C GLU A 234 28.17 -1.83 25.77
N TYR A 235 28.16 -2.25 27.03
CA TYR A 235 27.84 -1.36 28.14
C TYR A 235 28.73 -1.62 29.35
N ASP A 236 29.50 -0.60 29.76
CA ASP A 236 30.44 -0.69 30.89
C ASP A 236 29.89 -0.13 32.21
N GLY A 237 28.63 0.31 32.21
CA GLY A 237 28.00 0.97 33.35
C GLY A 237 27.94 2.49 33.27
N GLU A 238 28.65 3.11 32.32
CA GLU A 238 28.64 4.56 32.09
C GLU A 238 28.45 4.90 30.61
N THR A 239 29.08 4.16 29.70
CA THR A 239 29.00 4.36 28.26
C THR A 239 28.22 3.24 27.59
N VAL A 240 27.22 3.60 26.79
CA VAL A 240 26.45 2.69 25.95
C VAL A 240 26.95 2.79 24.51
N ASN A 241 27.56 1.72 24.00
CA ASN A 241 28.01 1.61 22.61
C ASN A 241 27.03 0.74 21.80
N PHE A 242 26.33 1.35 20.85
CA PHE A 242 25.42 0.69 19.91
C PHE A 242 26.14 -0.06 18.79
N LYS A 243 27.48 -0.14 18.81
CA LYS A 243 28.37 -0.87 17.90
C LYS A 243 28.45 -0.31 16.48
N ASN A 244 27.30 -0.12 15.84
CA ASN A 244 27.21 0.29 14.45
C ASN A 244 25.85 0.93 14.15
N ARG A 245 25.76 1.50 12.95
CA ARG A 245 24.54 2.14 12.43
C ARG A 245 23.31 1.23 12.49
N LYS A 246 23.44 -0.03 12.10
CA LYS A 246 22.32 -0.98 12.03
C LYS A 246 21.66 -1.19 13.39
N ILE A 247 22.45 -1.50 14.42
CA ILE A 247 21.93 -1.70 15.78
C ILE A 247 21.40 -0.37 16.34
N GLN A 248 22.06 0.75 16.05
CA GLN A 248 21.59 2.08 16.43
C GLN A 248 20.20 2.36 15.85
N GLU A 249 20.01 2.20 14.53
CA GLU A 249 18.74 2.43 13.84
C GLU A 249 17.65 1.49 14.36
N PHE A 250 17.96 0.20 14.51
CA PHE A 250 17.06 -0.80 15.08
C PHE A 250 16.57 -0.40 16.49
N LEU A 251 17.50 -0.11 17.41
CA LEU A 251 17.15 0.26 18.80
C LEU A 251 16.62 1.69 18.95
N SER A 252 16.75 2.54 17.92
CA SER A 252 16.11 3.87 17.90
C SER A 252 14.62 3.84 17.53
N GLY A 253 14.13 2.71 16.99
CA GLY A 253 12.72 2.53 16.68
C GLY A 253 12.41 1.55 15.57
N GLY A 254 13.39 1.24 14.69
CA GLY A 254 13.20 0.33 13.56
C GLY A 254 12.73 -1.07 13.98
N TRP A 255 13.01 -1.49 15.22
CA TRP A 255 12.52 -2.75 15.77
C TRP A 255 11.00 -2.94 15.67
N LEU A 256 10.20 -1.87 15.70
CA LEU A 256 8.74 -1.97 15.60
C LEU A 256 8.30 -2.32 14.17
N GLU A 257 9.02 -1.88 13.16
CA GLU A 257 8.78 -2.19 11.74
C GLU A 257 9.04 -3.68 11.51
N ASP A 258 10.23 -4.17 11.91
CA ASP A 258 10.59 -5.59 11.85
C ASP A 258 9.59 -6.45 12.64
N TYR A 259 9.29 -6.08 13.89
CA TYR A 259 8.31 -6.80 14.70
C TYR A 259 6.97 -6.88 13.98
N THR A 260 6.47 -5.75 13.47
CA THR A 260 5.17 -5.68 12.81
C THR A 260 5.12 -6.56 11.58
N TYR A 261 6.14 -6.50 10.72
CA TYR A 261 6.24 -7.35 9.53
C TYR A 261 6.22 -8.84 9.92
N HIS A 262 7.04 -9.24 10.88
CA HIS A 262 7.15 -10.65 11.28
C HIS A 262 5.89 -11.20 11.94
N GLN A 263 5.12 -10.36 12.65
CA GLN A 263 3.84 -10.75 13.22
C GLN A 263 2.77 -10.98 12.13
N ILE A 264 2.78 -10.21 11.05
CA ILE A 264 1.65 -10.18 10.10
C ILE A 264 1.90 -10.94 8.80
N LYS A 265 3.16 -11.18 8.41
CA LYS A 265 3.52 -11.77 7.09
C LYS A 265 2.85 -13.10 6.77
N ASN A 266 2.45 -13.87 7.78
CA ASN A 266 1.81 -15.18 7.63
C ASN A 266 0.27 -15.12 7.69
N ILE A 267 -0.33 -13.93 7.76
CA ILE A 267 -1.78 -13.79 7.67
C ILE A 267 -2.24 -14.27 6.29
N LYS A 268 -3.10 -15.31 6.27
CA LYS A 268 -3.54 -15.99 5.04
C LYS A 268 -4.11 -15.08 3.94
N SER A 269 -4.73 -13.96 4.31
CA SER A 269 -5.33 -13.01 3.35
C SER A 269 -4.32 -12.04 2.74
N ILE A 270 -3.07 -12.03 3.20
CA ILE A 270 -2.00 -11.22 2.63
C ILE A 270 -1.38 -12.01 1.46
N GLU A 271 -1.41 -11.41 0.27
CA GLU A 271 -0.96 -12.00 -0.99
C GLU A 271 0.53 -11.73 -1.25
N ASP A 272 0.99 -10.52 -0.87
CA ASP A 272 2.37 -10.06 -1.02
C ASP A 272 2.63 -8.97 0.03
N ILE A 273 3.86 -8.88 0.55
CA ILE A 273 4.25 -7.95 1.62
C ILE A 273 5.72 -7.55 1.50
N LEU A 274 5.98 -6.24 1.58
CA LEU A 274 7.31 -5.65 1.57
C LEU A 274 7.58 -4.93 2.90
N LEU A 275 8.82 -4.97 3.35
CA LEU A 275 9.37 -4.23 4.49
C LEU A 275 10.21 -3.06 3.96
N ASN A 276 10.09 -1.89 4.57
CA ASN A 276 10.89 -0.68 4.33
C ASN A 276 11.06 -0.39 2.83
N ALA A 277 9.92 -0.27 2.14
CA ALA A 277 9.86 -0.09 0.71
C ALA A 277 10.03 1.39 0.33
N ASP A 278 11.10 1.68 -0.40
CA ASP A 278 11.32 2.98 -1.03
C ASP A 278 10.49 3.04 -2.33
N VAL A 279 9.45 3.87 -2.34
CA VAL A 279 8.50 4.00 -3.45
C VAL A 279 8.59 5.39 -4.08
N ALA A 280 8.89 5.42 -5.36
CA ALA A 280 8.95 6.62 -6.18
C ALA A 280 7.69 6.79 -7.02
N ASN A 281 7.20 8.03 -7.17
CA ASN A 281 6.13 8.35 -8.10
C ASN A 281 6.69 8.60 -9.52
N PHE A 282 5.79 8.76 -10.49
CA PHE A 282 6.14 8.93 -11.91
C PHE A 282 6.99 10.18 -12.24
N ARG A 283 7.13 11.14 -11.31
CA ARG A 283 7.99 12.32 -11.49
C ARG A 283 9.43 12.06 -11.06
N TYR A 284 9.70 10.96 -10.39
CA TYR A 284 11.04 10.57 -10.02
C TYR A 284 11.87 10.19 -11.26
N ARG A 285 13.08 10.74 -11.33
CA ARG A 285 14.05 10.53 -12.40
C ARG A 285 15.13 9.56 -11.96
N SER A 286 15.08 8.33 -12.49
CA SER A 286 16.05 7.27 -12.21
C SER A 286 17.45 7.56 -12.79
N ASP A 287 17.55 8.42 -13.81
CA ASP A 287 18.83 8.86 -14.38
C ASP A 287 19.54 9.94 -13.54
N LYS A 288 18.92 10.38 -12.45
CA LYS A 288 19.44 11.39 -11.53
C LYS A 288 19.68 10.78 -10.15
N SER A 289 20.58 11.39 -9.37
CA SER A 289 20.79 10.95 -7.99
C SER A 289 19.52 11.15 -7.16
N GLY A 290 19.30 10.31 -6.15
CA GLY A 290 18.14 10.44 -5.26
C GLY A 290 18.10 11.76 -4.48
N TYR A 291 19.24 12.45 -4.36
CA TYR A 291 19.37 13.74 -3.68
C TYR A 291 19.24 14.96 -4.62
N ALA A 292 19.08 14.73 -5.93
CA ALA A 292 18.86 15.77 -6.91
C ALA A 292 17.58 16.56 -6.58
N ASN A 293 17.57 17.87 -6.88
CA ASN A 293 16.41 18.73 -6.58
C ASN A 293 15.15 18.24 -7.29
N GLU A 294 15.29 17.65 -8.47
CA GLU A 294 14.22 17.06 -9.27
C GLU A 294 13.58 15.83 -8.60
N ASN A 295 14.29 15.12 -7.73
CA ASN A 295 13.80 13.92 -7.04
C ASN A 295 13.26 14.21 -5.64
N LYS A 296 13.49 15.43 -5.10
CA LYS A 296 12.99 15.82 -3.77
C LYS A 296 11.46 15.81 -3.74
N GLY A 297 10.91 15.10 -2.76
CA GLY A 297 9.45 14.97 -2.60
C GLY A 297 8.78 14.01 -3.59
N HIS A 298 9.54 13.24 -4.36
CA HIS A 298 9.01 12.24 -5.30
C HIS A 298 9.30 10.80 -4.88
N LYS A 299 9.90 10.61 -3.69
CA LYS A 299 10.15 9.31 -3.05
C LYS A 299 9.54 9.32 -1.65
N ASN A 300 8.85 8.24 -1.29
CA ASN A 300 8.39 7.96 0.07
C ASN A 300 8.91 6.60 0.52
N GLU A 301 9.10 6.45 1.82
CA GLU A 301 9.38 5.17 2.46
C GLU A 301 8.09 4.66 3.10
N PHE A 302 7.74 3.41 2.80
CA PHE A 302 6.65 2.68 3.43
C PHE A 302 7.24 1.62 4.34
N ASP A 303 7.07 1.79 5.64
CA ASP A 303 7.58 0.87 6.66
C ASP A 303 7.09 -0.56 6.37
N ILE A 304 5.79 -0.74 6.16
CA ILE A 304 5.25 -2.00 5.63
C ILE A 304 4.17 -1.69 4.60
N VAL A 305 4.24 -2.37 3.46
CA VAL A 305 3.21 -2.31 2.41
C VAL A 305 2.85 -3.71 1.95
N PHE A 306 1.56 -3.99 1.80
CA PHE A 306 1.08 -5.31 1.40
C PHE A 306 -0.20 -5.27 0.58
N MET A 307 -0.44 -6.35 -0.16
CA MET A 307 -1.69 -6.62 -0.85
C MET A 307 -2.55 -7.57 -0.03
N ALA A 308 -3.82 -7.23 0.16
CA ALA A 308 -4.82 -8.15 0.70
C ALA A 308 -6.20 -7.81 0.14
N LYS A 309 -6.95 -8.82 -0.28
CA LYS A 309 -8.31 -8.65 -0.83
C LYS A 309 -8.35 -7.59 -1.94
N ASN A 310 -7.36 -7.61 -2.85
CA ASN A 310 -7.23 -6.68 -3.98
C ASN A 310 -7.01 -5.19 -3.62
N LYS A 311 -6.69 -4.87 -2.36
CA LYS A 311 -6.44 -3.50 -1.90
C LYS A 311 -5.01 -3.36 -1.38
N LEU A 312 -4.38 -2.23 -1.69
CA LEU A 312 -3.09 -1.86 -1.11
C LEU A 312 -3.30 -1.47 0.36
N HIS A 313 -2.44 -1.99 1.22
CA HIS A 313 -2.40 -1.66 2.65
C HIS A 313 -1.03 -1.09 2.98
N ILE A 314 -1.01 0.05 3.65
CA ILE A 314 0.23 0.71 4.09
C ILE A 314 0.16 0.86 5.61
N ILE A 315 1.21 0.41 6.29
CA ILE A 315 1.41 0.60 7.73
C ILE A 315 2.61 1.52 7.92
N GLU A 316 2.43 2.54 8.76
CA GLU A 316 3.53 3.32 9.34
C GLU A 316 3.69 2.93 10.82
N CYS A 317 4.91 2.69 11.26
CA CYS A 317 5.30 2.30 12.60
C CYS A 317 5.95 3.48 13.33
N LYS A 318 5.61 3.64 14.61
CA LYS A 318 6.17 4.71 15.44
C LYS A 318 6.41 4.27 16.87
N THR A 319 7.62 4.55 17.36
CA THR A 319 8.06 4.31 18.73
C THR A 319 8.32 5.63 19.49
N GLU A 320 7.82 6.76 19.00
CA GLU A 320 7.89 8.08 19.63
C GLU A 320 6.52 8.51 20.19
N LYS A 321 6.51 9.23 21.32
CA LYS A 321 5.27 9.82 21.86
C LYS A 321 4.76 10.92 20.91
N MET A 322 3.51 10.80 20.48
CA MET A 322 2.96 11.65 19.42
C MET A 322 2.18 12.87 19.95
N GLU A 323 2.79 13.72 20.77
CA GLU A 323 2.08 14.87 21.33
C GLU A 323 1.77 15.96 20.28
N LYS A 324 2.73 16.30 19.41
CA LYS A 324 2.57 17.35 18.38
C LYS A 324 2.66 16.87 16.93
N LYS A 325 3.28 15.71 16.68
CA LYS A 325 3.55 15.18 15.32
C LYS A 325 2.45 14.26 14.78
N ALA A 326 1.47 13.89 15.60
CA ALA A 326 0.46 12.90 15.22
C ALA A 326 -0.33 13.33 13.99
N GLU A 327 -0.77 14.59 13.94
CA GLU A 327 -1.57 15.09 12.82
C GLU A 327 -0.77 15.06 11.50
N ASP A 328 0.49 15.50 11.53
CA ASP A 328 1.38 15.46 10.35
C ASP A 328 1.54 14.05 9.81
N ILE A 329 1.68 13.05 10.69
CA ILE A 329 1.76 11.64 10.31
C ILE A 329 0.45 11.17 9.67
N LEU A 330 -0.69 11.52 10.26
CA LEU A 330 -1.99 11.14 9.71
C LEU A 330 -2.24 11.79 8.34
N TYR A 331 -1.87 13.06 8.16
CA TYR A 331 -1.99 13.71 6.85
C TYR A 331 -1.00 13.14 5.83
N LYS A 332 0.24 12.83 6.22
CA LYS A 332 1.21 12.12 5.38
C LYS A 332 0.63 10.78 4.93
N LEU A 333 0.07 9.98 5.84
CA LEU A 333 -0.57 8.71 5.52
C LEU A 333 -1.77 8.90 4.58
N GLU A 334 -2.57 9.96 4.76
CA GLU A 334 -3.71 10.23 3.89
C GLU A 334 -3.30 10.52 2.44
N THR A 335 -2.17 11.20 2.22
CA THR A 335 -1.68 11.47 0.85
C THR A 335 -1.15 10.21 0.17
N LEU A 336 -0.82 9.14 0.91
CA LEU A 336 -0.32 7.89 0.30
C LEU A 336 -1.37 7.17 -0.56
N LYS A 337 -2.65 7.53 -0.47
CA LYS A 337 -3.67 7.04 -1.41
C LYS A 337 -3.35 7.40 -2.87
N ASP A 338 -2.54 8.42 -3.11
CA ASP A 338 -2.11 8.81 -4.46
C ASP A 338 -1.23 7.72 -5.11
N TYR A 339 -0.65 6.80 -4.34
CA TYR A 339 0.14 5.67 -4.82
C TYR A 339 -0.67 4.42 -5.15
N GLY A 340 -1.81 4.20 -4.46
CA GLY A 340 -2.59 2.96 -4.57
C GLY A 340 -4.07 3.16 -4.92
N GLY A 341 -4.50 4.40 -5.15
CA GLY A 341 -5.89 4.72 -5.42
C GLY A 341 -6.77 4.86 -4.17
N LEU A 342 -8.06 5.10 -4.42
CA LEU A 342 -9.05 5.52 -3.42
C LEU A 342 -9.19 4.53 -2.26
N PHE A 343 -9.10 3.24 -2.56
CA PHE A 343 -9.34 2.15 -1.60
C PHE A 343 -8.08 1.69 -0.86
N THR A 344 -6.98 2.44 -0.97
CA THR A 344 -5.74 2.18 -0.20
C THR A 344 -6.06 2.29 1.28
N LYS A 345 -5.86 1.21 2.02
CA LYS A 345 -6.04 1.21 3.48
C LYS A 345 -4.74 1.64 4.14
N LYS A 346 -4.86 2.51 5.15
CA LYS A 346 -3.72 3.06 5.89
C LYS A 346 -3.85 2.72 7.36
N CYS A 347 -2.74 2.39 8.00
CA CYS A 347 -2.69 2.07 9.41
C CYS A 347 -1.47 2.72 10.06
N LEU A 348 -1.68 3.26 11.26
CA LEU A 348 -0.62 3.66 12.16
C LEU A 348 -0.47 2.61 13.26
N VAL A 349 0.70 1.98 13.33
CA VAL A 349 1.10 1.12 14.43
C VAL A 349 1.98 1.92 15.38
N SER A 350 1.49 2.18 16.59
CA SER A 350 2.17 3.03 17.58
C SER A 350 2.54 2.22 18.83
N TYR A 351 3.78 2.33 19.28
CA TYR A 351 4.15 1.77 20.58
C TYR A 351 3.40 2.47 21.73
N PHE A 352 3.11 3.76 21.61
CA PHE A 352 2.41 4.53 22.64
C PHE A 352 0.93 4.71 22.32
N GLU A 353 0.16 4.96 23.37
CA GLU A 353 -1.19 5.46 23.21
C GLU A 353 -1.18 6.86 22.57
N VAL A 354 -2.15 7.10 21.70
CA VAL A 354 -2.43 8.41 21.12
C VAL A 354 -3.63 9.03 21.80
N SER A 355 -3.71 10.37 21.78
CA SER A 355 -4.84 11.10 22.35
C SER A 355 -6.14 10.83 21.58
N ASP A 356 -7.29 11.07 22.22
CA ASP A 356 -8.59 10.89 21.58
C ASP A 356 -8.80 11.83 20.39
N ALA A 357 -8.17 13.01 20.40
CA ALA A 357 -8.16 13.91 19.25
C ALA A 357 -7.53 13.24 18.01
N VAL A 358 -6.40 12.54 18.20
CA VAL A 358 -5.71 11.77 17.14
C VAL A 358 -6.57 10.60 16.69
N LYS A 359 -7.21 9.86 17.61
CA LYS A 359 -8.13 8.76 17.26
C LYS A 359 -9.31 9.25 16.42
N ASN A 360 -9.93 10.36 16.83
CA ASN A 360 -11.05 10.97 16.11
C ASN A 360 -10.62 11.42 14.71
N ARG A 361 -9.44 12.01 14.59
CA ARG A 361 -8.87 12.40 13.29
C ARG A 361 -8.60 11.20 12.39
N ALA A 362 -7.95 10.17 12.92
CA ALA A 362 -7.64 8.96 12.17
C ALA A 362 -8.91 8.27 11.68
N LYS A 363 -9.95 8.20 12.52
CA LYS A 363 -11.29 7.71 12.12
C LYS A 363 -11.87 8.52 10.96
N PHE A 364 -11.78 9.85 11.00
CA PHE A 364 -12.25 10.71 9.90
C PHE A 364 -11.48 10.47 8.59
N LEU A 365 -10.17 10.20 8.67
CA LEU A 365 -9.31 9.92 7.52
C LEU A 365 -9.30 8.44 7.10
N ASN A 366 -10.12 7.59 7.73
CA ASN A 366 -10.12 6.14 7.54
C ASN A 366 -8.72 5.51 7.70
N ILE A 367 -8.00 5.95 8.74
CA ILE A 367 -6.70 5.41 9.16
C ILE A 367 -6.93 4.54 10.39
N GLU A 368 -6.53 3.27 10.32
CA GLU A 368 -6.57 2.39 11.48
C GLU A 368 -5.45 2.71 12.46
N ILE A 369 -5.71 2.67 13.77
CA ILE A 369 -4.67 2.80 14.79
C ILE A 369 -4.59 1.51 15.58
N ILE A 370 -3.41 0.90 15.59
CA ILE A 370 -3.06 -0.22 16.47
C ILE A 370 -2.00 0.30 17.44
N GLN A 371 -2.27 0.28 18.75
CA GLN A 371 -1.43 0.99 19.70
C GLN A 371 -1.22 0.24 21.01
N ALA A 372 -0.09 0.53 21.68
CA ALA A 372 0.18 0.09 23.04
C ALA A 372 -0.06 -1.42 23.24
N THR A 373 -0.98 -1.79 24.14
CA THR A 373 -1.25 -3.19 24.47
C THR A 373 -1.89 -3.99 23.32
N ASP A 374 -2.44 -3.33 22.29
CA ASP A 374 -2.93 -4.01 21.10
C ASP A 374 -1.81 -4.69 20.30
N LEU A 375 -0.54 -4.26 20.46
CA LEU A 375 0.61 -4.87 19.81
C LEU A 375 0.80 -6.35 20.19
N LYS A 376 0.30 -6.77 21.36
CA LYS A 376 0.27 -8.19 21.78
C LYS A 376 -0.67 -9.05 20.93
N ARG A 377 -1.64 -8.42 20.26
CA ARG A 377 -2.65 -9.06 19.41
C ARG A 377 -2.57 -8.51 17.98
N LEU A 378 -1.40 -8.04 17.58
CA LEU A 378 -1.18 -7.39 16.29
C LEU A 378 -1.69 -8.22 15.09
N PRO A 379 -1.44 -9.54 15.00
CA PRO A 379 -1.97 -10.35 13.90
C PRO A 379 -3.51 -10.28 13.81
N THR A 380 -4.20 -10.42 14.95
CA THR A 380 -5.67 -10.35 15.02
C THR A 380 -6.18 -8.98 14.63
N LYS A 381 -5.55 -7.91 15.12
CA LYS A 381 -5.94 -6.53 14.78
C LYS A 381 -5.79 -6.24 13.28
N VAL A 382 -4.72 -6.71 12.67
CA VAL A 382 -4.51 -6.57 11.22
C VAL A 382 -5.52 -7.41 10.43
N GLN A 383 -5.86 -8.62 10.88
CA GLN A 383 -6.92 -9.42 10.26
C GLN A 383 -8.30 -8.72 10.31
N GLU A 384 -8.67 -8.17 11.47
CA GLU A 384 -9.90 -7.39 11.64
C GLU A 384 -9.92 -6.17 10.72
N TRP A 385 -8.80 -5.44 10.63
CA TRP A 385 -8.64 -4.29 9.75
C TRP A 385 -8.75 -4.65 8.26
N ILE A 386 -8.11 -5.73 7.82
CA ILE A 386 -8.25 -6.26 6.45
C ILE A 386 -9.72 -6.61 6.18
N ALA A 387 -10.40 -7.24 7.14
CA ALA A 387 -11.78 -7.68 7.00
C ALA A 387 -12.81 -6.54 6.97
N ARG A 388 -12.52 -5.40 7.60
CA ARG A 388 -13.43 -4.25 7.67
C ARG A 388 -13.77 -3.73 6.27
N LYS A 389 -15.05 -3.58 5.97
CA LYS A 389 -15.50 -2.87 4.76
C LYS A 389 -15.22 -1.36 4.91
N TRP A 390 -15.03 -0.69 3.78
CA TRP A 390 -14.84 0.76 3.74
C TRP A 390 -16.09 1.50 4.21
#